data_AF-A0A351AD42-F1
#
_entry.id   AF-A0A351AD42-F1
#
_cell.length_a   1.000
_cell.length_b   1.000
_cell.length_c   1.000
_cell.angle_alpha   90.00
_cell.angle_beta   90.00
_cell.angle_gamma   90.00
#
_symmetry.space_group_name_H-M   'P 1'
#
loop_
_entity.id
_entity.type
_entity.pdbx_description
1 polymer ?
#
loop_
_entity_poly.entity_id
_entity_poly.type
_entity_poly.pdbx_seq_one_letter_code
_entity_poly.pdbx_strand_id
1 'polypeptide(L)'
;MDIYPASRALDLSLFAPDRDDRPTKYGLPQDVAFCAKCVISNQRPNSAVEFKHTNESKKATINFDEHGVCDACRVSEQKEATINWEQREAELQELCDRHRKHDGSYDCLVPGSGGKDSFYAAHVLRTKYNMHPLTVTWAPHIYTEWGWRNFQRWIHAGFDNFLCTPDGRVHRLLTRLAVENLFHPFQPFIIGQKAMAPRLALLHDIPLVFYGENEAEYGNPQVDTESARRSYDYFSMEDQSQVYLGGTSVSDLKEKFGLEQSALNPYLPANPDDLAAKNIEVHYLGYYLKWHPQSAYYYSVEHGGFEASPERTPGTYSKYNSIDDRIDDFHYFTTRIKFGIGRATYDASQEIRNGDITREEGVALVRKFDHEFPERFAEEIFRYLSIPEAEFPEASRMFEQPIMDRAYFDRLTDSFRSPHLWNYADGQWDLRYKVWEYVPLSGEYLKV
;
A
#
# COMPACT_ATOMS: atom_id res chain seq x y z
N MET A 1 -4.14 25.05 13.82
CA MET A 1 -4.91 24.02 13.11
C MET A 1 -6.32 24.15 13.62
N ASP A 2 -7.24 24.44 12.71
CA ASP A 2 -8.64 24.67 13.06
C ASP A 2 -9.35 23.33 13.31
N ILE A 3 -10.53 23.39 13.93
CA ILE A 3 -11.41 22.23 14.13
C ILE A 3 -11.78 21.65 12.75
N TYR A 4 -11.77 20.32 12.60
CA TYR A 4 -12.22 19.64 11.40
C TYR A 4 -13.73 19.87 11.19
N PRO A 5 -14.12 20.49 10.06
CA PRO A 5 -15.51 20.86 9.85
C PRO A 5 -16.36 19.65 9.46
N ALA A 6 -17.65 19.68 9.82
CA ALA A 6 -18.63 18.64 9.50
C ALA A 6 -18.87 18.48 7.98
N SER A 7 -18.55 19.53 7.22
CA SER A 7 -18.63 19.60 5.77
C SER A 7 -17.57 20.55 5.23
N ARG A 8 -17.03 20.24 4.05
CA ARG A 8 -16.09 21.11 3.33
C ARG A 8 -16.83 21.78 2.17
N ALA A 9 -16.59 23.07 1.95
CA ALA A 9 -17.17 23.76 0.81
C ALA A 9 -16.67 23.11 -0.49
N LEU A 10 -17.60 22.77 -1.38
CA LEU A 10 -17.32 22.17 -2.68
C LEU A 10 -17.93 23.03 -3.79
N ASP A 11 -17.08 23.62 -4.62
CA ASP A 11 -17.53 24.31 -5.82
C ASP A 11 -17.79 23.30 -6.94
N LEU A 12 -19.06 22.93 -7.10
CA LEU A 12 -19.50 21.99 -8.14
C LEU A 12 -19.30 22.54 -9.56
N SER A 13 -19.14 23.85 -9.75
CA SER A 13 -18.90 24.44 -11.08
C SER A 13 -17.54 24.02 -11.66
N LEU A 14 -16.58 23.62 -10.82
CA LEU A 14 -15.30 23.05 -11.25
C LEU A 14 -15.46 21.67 -11.92
N PHE A 15 -16.59 21.00 -11.69
CA PHE A 15 -16.85 19.64 -12.16
C PHE A 15 -17.89 19.60 -13.29
N ALA A 16 -18.29 20.76 -13.83
CA ALA A 16 -19.20 20.80 -14.97
C ALA A 16 -18.64 19.98 -16.17
N PRO A 17 -19.46 19.18 -16.88
CA PRO A 17 -18.98 18.30 -17.95
C PRO A 17 -18.25 19.04 -19.07
N ASP A 18 -18.74 20.22 -19.42
CA ASP A 18 -18.29 21.11 -20.51
C ASP A 18 -17.19 22.09 -20.10
N ARG A 19 -16.69 22.01 -18.86
CA ARG A 19 -15.61 22.89 -18.39
C ARG A 19 -14.26 22.50 -18.99
N ASP A 20 -13.61 23.45 -19.65
CA ASP A 20 -12.28 23.27 -20.24
C ASP A 20 -11.15 23.39 -19.20
N ASP A 21 -11.16 24.47 -18.40
CA ASP A 21 -10.17 24.74 -17.36
C ASP A 21 -10.39 23.84 -16.13
N ARG A 22 -9.76 22.68 -16.09
CA ARG A 22 -9.97 21.68 -15.04
C ARG A 22 -8.72 21.57 -14.17
N PRO A 23 -8.65 22.23 -12.99
CA PRO A 23 -7.46 22.21 -12.16
C PRO A 23 -7.18 20.81 -11.61
N THR A 24 -5.89 20.50 -11.45
CA THR A 24 -5.42 19.24 -10.87
C THR A 24 -5.23 19.34 -9.36
N LYS A 25 -5.37 18.21 -8.67
CA LYS A 25 -5.00 18.02 -7.27
C LYS A 25 -3.81 17.08 -7.15
N TYR A 26 -3.16 17.07 -5.98
CA TYR A 26 -2.12 16.09 -5.59
C TYR A 26 -0.85 16.08 -6.43
N GLY A 27 -0.62 17.10 -7.28
CA GLY A 27 0.49 17.12 -8.23
C GLY A 27 0.28 16.20 -9.44
N LEU A 28 -0.96 15.79 -9.71
CA LEU A 28 -1.30 14.92 -10.82
C LEU A 28 -1.08 15.59 -12.19
N PRO A 29 -0.65 14.83 -13.21
CA PRO A 29 -0.56 15.33 -14.59
C PRO A 29 -1.92 15.80 -15.10
N GLN A 30 -1.92 16.93 -15.82
CA GLN A 30 -3.13 17.50 -16.45
C GLN A 30 -3.68 16.55 -17.52
N ASP A 31 -2.80 16.04 -18.38
CA ASP A 31 -3.16 15.10 -19.44
C ASP A 31 -3.22 13.68 -18.88
N VAL A 32 -4.36 13.02 -19.10
CA VAL A 32 -4.61 11.67 -18.62
C VAL A 32 -4.38 10.69 -19.74
N ALA A 33 -3.50 9.71 -19.50
CA ALA A 33 -3.18 8.65 -20.44
C ALA A 33 -3.27 7.28 -19.78
N PHE A 34 -3.44 6.24 -20.60
CA PHE A 34 -3.41 4.84 -20.19
C PHE A 34 -2.32 4.08 -20.95
N CYS A 35 -1.67 3.15 -20.26
CA CYS A 35 -0.56 2.38 -20.82
C CYS A 35 -1.02 1.60 -22.06
N ALA A 36 -0.16 1.58 -23.07
CA ALA A 36 -0.41 0.84 -24.31
C ALA A 36 -0.41 -0.69 -24.10
N LYS A 37 0.31 -1.19 -23.08
CA LYS A 37 0.45 -2.63 -22.81
C LYS A 37 -0.45 -3.18 -21.71
N CYS A 38 -0.73 -2.39 -20.67
CA CYS A 38 -1.64 -2.78 -19.59
C CYS A 38 -2.81 -1.79 -19.47
N VAL A 39 -3.44 -1.71 -18.29
CA VAL A 39 -4.59 -0.82 -18.04
C VAL A 39 -4.29 0.33 -17.08
N ILE A 40 -3.04 0.46 -16.60
CA ILE A 40 -2.66 1.51 -15.66
C ILE A 40 -2.70 2.90 -16.31
N SER A 41 -3.06 3.91 -15.51
CA SER A 41 -3.02 5.31 -15.93
C SER A 41 -1.76 6.03 -15.43
N ASN A 42 -1.33 7.06 -16.14
CA ASN A 42 -0.28 7.99 -15.68
C ASN A 42 -0.68 8.78 -14.42
N GLN A 43 -1.90 8.62 -13.91
CA GLN A 43 -2.37 9.18 -12.65
C GLN A 43 -1.95 8.33 -11.43
N ARG A 44 -1.36 7.14 -11.63
CA ARG A 44 -0.89 6.28 -10.53
C ARG A 44 0.23 6.98 -9.76
N PRO A 45 0.06 7.24 -8.45
CA PRO A 45 1.12 7.85 -7.63
C PRO A 45 2.25 6.85 -7.35
N ASN A 46 3.49 7.33 -7.38
CA ASN A 46 4.66 6.56 -6.95
C ASN A 46 4.76 6.49 -5.42
N SER A 47 5.46 5.47 -4.93
CA SER A 47 5.78 5.37 -3.51
C SER A 47 6.58 6.60 -3.08
N ALA A 48 6.30 7.10 -1.89
CA ALA A 48 7.01 8.20 -1.27
C ALA A 48 7.38 7.82 0.18
N VAL A 49 8.17 8.67 0.83
CA VAL A 49 8.46 8.54 2.26
C VAL A 49 7.17 8.86 3.04
N GLU A 50 6.47 7.82 3.49
CA GLU A 50 5.08 7.92 3.94
C GLU A 50 4.91 8.79 5.20
N PHE A 51 5.92 8.78 6.08
CA PHE A 51 5.96 9.60 7.29
C PHE A 51 6.33 11.07 7.05
N LYS A 52 6.47 11.52 5.79
CA LYS A 52 6.57 12.94 5.41
C LYS A 52 5.29 13.46 4.73
N HIS A 53 4.27 12.61 4.58
CA HIS A 53 3.08 12.90 3.78
C HIS A 53 2.12 13.83 4.52
N THR A 54 1.80 14.96 3.90
CA THR A 54 0.83 15.97 4.34
C THR A 54 -0.21 16.24 3.25
N ASN A 55 -1.24 17.02 3.56
CA ASN A 55 -2.24 17.47 2.59
C ASN A 55 -1.65 18.36 1.46
N GLU A 56 -0.50 19.00 1.71
CA GLU A 56 0.22 19.83 0.73
C GLU A 56 1.19 19.04 -0.15
N SER A 57 1.40 17.76 0.15
CA SER A 57 2.35 16.91 -0.59
C SER A 57 1.92 16.73 -2.04
N LYS A 58 2.87 16.93 -2.96
CA LYS A 58 2.71 16.60 -4.39
C LYS A 58 3.26 15.19 -4.65
N LYS A 59 2.52 14.40 -5.41
CA LYS A 59 2.90 13.04 -5.80
C LYS A 59 3.61 13.06 -7.14
N ALA A 60 4.78 12.43 -7.20
CA ALA A 60 5.28 11.93 -8.48
C ALA A 60 4.39 10.78 -8.94
N THR A 61 4.19 10.65 -10.23
CA THR A 61 3.36 9.60 -10.83
C THR A 61 4.18 8.68 -11.71
N ILE A 62 3.61 7.53 -12.05
CA ILE A 62 4.24 6.54 -12.93
C ILE A 62 4.64 7.19 -14.25
N ASN A 63 5.88 6.94 -14.69
CA ASN A 63 6.38 7.45 -15.95
C ASN A 63 5.96 6.55 -17.13
N PHE A 64 5.64 7.19 -18.26
CA PHE A 64 5.34 6.54 -19.53
C PHE A 64 6.39 6.99 -20.55
N ASP A 65 6.94 6.05 -21.31
CA ASP A 65 7.89 6.37 -22.37
C ASP A 65 7.23 6.91 -23.64
N GLU A 66 8.04 7.30 -24.62
CA GLU A 66 7.62 7.80 -25.94
C GLU A 66 6.70 6.86 -26.77
N HIS A 67 6.56 5.60 -26.36
CA HIS A 67 5.65 4.63 -26.96
C HIS A 67 4.36 4.45 -26.15
N GLY A 68 4.17 5.23 -25.09
CA GLY A 68 3.05 5.14 -24.17
C GLY A 68 3.07 3.89 -23.30
N VAL A 69 4.24 3.31 -23.07
CA VAL A 69 4.42 2.14 -22.19
C VAL A 69 4.90 2.62 -20.82
N CYS A 70 4.23 2.18 -19.76
CA CYS A 70 4.58 2.55 -18.40
C CYS A 70 5.84 1.83 -17.90
N ASP A 71 6.53 2.44 -16.93
CA ASP A 71 7.73 1.86 -16.30
C ASP A 71 7.53 0.43 -15.80
N ALA A 72 6.39 0.11 -15.19
CA ALA A 72 6.11 -1.25 -14.70
C ALA A 72 6.13 -2.29 -15.83
N CYS A 73 5.58 -1.96 -17.00
CA CYS A 73 5.60 -2.86 -18.16
C CYS A 73 7.02 -3.02 -18.70
N ARG A 74 7.83 -1.95 -18.70
CA ARG A 74 9.24 -2.01 -19.09
C ARG A 74 10.08 -2.86 -18.15
N VAL A 75 9.87 -2.73 -16.84
CA VAL A 75 10.48 -3.62 -15.84
C VAL A 75 10.09 -5.06 -16.09
N SER A 76 8.82 -5.35 -16.37
CA SER A 76 8.36 -6.71 -16.68
C SER A 76 9.00 -7.28 -17.95
N GLU A 77 9.17 -6.48 -18.99
CA GLU A 77 9.86 -6.90 -20.21
C GLU A 77 11.34 -7.20 -19.96
N GLN A 78 12.02 -6.36 -19.18
CA GLN A 78 13.40 -6.59 -18.77
C GLN A 78 13.52 -7.86 -17.93
N LYS A 79 12.61 -8.05 -16.96
CA LYS A 79 12.52 -9.23 -16.10
C LYS A 79 12.49 -10.54 -16.89
N GLU A 80 11.76 -10.57 -18.00
CA GLU A 80 11.67 -11.73 -18.89
C GLU A 80 12.84 -11.85 -19.86
N ALA A 81 13.38 -10.73 -20.36
CA ALA A 81 14.35 -10.73 -21.45
C ALA A 81 15.82 -10.77 -21.01
N THR A 82 16.17 -10.21 -19.84
CA THR A 82 17.57 -9.92 -19.50
C THR A 82 18.05 -10.57 -18.20
N ILE A 83 17.15 -10.92 -17.27
CA ILE A 83 17.55 -11.44 -15.97
C ILE A 83 17.94 -12.93 -16.06
N ASN A 84 19.18 -13.24 -15.67
CA ASN A 84 19.61 -14.61 -15.44
C ASN A 84 19.18 -15.07 -14.03
N TRP A 85 18.06 -15.79 -13.94
CA TRP A 85 17.51 -16.25 -12.68
C TRP A 85 18.38 -17.28 -11.95
N GLU A 86 19.17 -18.09 -12.66
CA GLU A 86 20.11 -19.02 -12.03
C GLU A 86 21.23 -18.27 -11.32
N GLN A 87 21.74 -17.19 -11.92
CA GLN A 87 22.71 -16.31 -11.29
C GLN A 87 22.11 -15.60 -10.07
N ARG A 88 20.89 -15.04 -10.20
CA ARG A 88 20.18 -14.41 -9.08
C ARG A 88 19.96 -15.36 -7.91
N GLU A 89 19.61 -16.61 -8.19
CA GLU A 89 19.46 -17.62 -7.16
C GLU A 89 20.80 -17.97 -6.49
N ALA A 90 21.90 -18.04 -7.26
CA ALA A 90 23.24 -18.24 -6.71
C ALA A 90 23.68 -17.09 -5.79
N GLU A 91 23.38 -15.83 -6.15
CA GLU A 91 23.62 -14.65 -5.30
C GLU A 91 22.85 -14.75 -3.96
N LEU A 92 21.62 -15.26 -3.97
CA LEU A 92 20.85 -15.51 -2.76
C LEU A 92 21.45 -16.63 -1.92
N GLN A 93 21.88 -17.73 -2.53
CA GLN A 93 22.53 -18.82 -1.83
C GLN A 93 23.77 -18.30 -1.08
N GLU A 94 24.60 -17.49 -1.75
CA GLU A 94 25.78 -16.89 -1.13
C GLU A 94 25.40 -15.95 0.03
N LEU A 95 24.38 -15.11 -0.15
CA LEU A 95 23.86 -14.24 0.91
C LEU A 95 23.39 -15.06 2.11
N CYS A 96 22.57 -16.08 1.88
CA CYS A 96 22.11 -16.99 2.93
C CYS A 96 23.30 -17.68 3.63
N ASP A 97 24.30 -18.16 2.90
CA ASP A 97 25.48 -18.83 3.45
C ASP A 97 26.29 -17.91 4.39
N ARG A 98 26.38 -16.61 4.08
CA ARG A 98 27.06 -15.64 4.95
C ARG A 98 26.34 -15.39 6.27
N HIS A 99 25.02 -15.48 6.30
CA HIS A 99 24.21 -15.13 7.48
C HIS A 99 23.70 -16.34 8.26
N ARG A 100 23.60 -17.52 7.62
CA ARG A 100 23.02 -18.72 8.22
C ARG A 100 23.72 -19.10 9.50
N LYS A 101 22.93 -19.34 10.54
CA LYS A 101 23.43 -19.77 11.85
C LYS A 101 23.22 -21.27 12.04
N HIS A 102 24.09 -21.88 12.82
CA HIS A 102 24.06 -23.32 13.14
C HIS A 102 23.84 -23.60 14.64
N ASP A 103 23.68 -22.55 15.44
CA ASP A 103 23.44 -22.64 16.88
C ASP A 103 21.94 -22.71 17.24
N GLY A 104 21.06 -22.68 16.23
CA GLY A 104 19.61 -22.69 16.38
C GLY A 104 18.97 -21.32 16.63
N SER A 105 19.75 -20.24 16.63
CA SER A 105 19.21 -18.88 16.69
C SER A 105 18.72 -18.40 15.33
N TYR A 106 17.86 -17.36 15.33
CA TYR A 106 17.35 -16.77 14.09
C TYR A 106 18.49 -16.09 13.30
N ASP A 107 18.49 -16.33 11.99
CA ASP A 107 19.49 -15.80 11.05
C ASP A 107 18.91 -14.81 10.03
N CYS A 108 17.59 -14.74 9.92
CA CYS A 108 16.89 -13.73 9.13
C CYS A 108 15.53 -13.36 9.73
N LEU A 109 15.01 -12.20 9.35
CA LEU A 109 13.69 -11.70 9.74
C LEU A 109 12.81 -11.56 8.50
N VAL A 110 11.57 -12.04 8.60
CA VAL A 110 10.56 -11.95 7.52
C VAL A 110 9.30 -11.25 8.04
N PRO A 111 9.05 -9.98 7.65
CA PRO A 111 7.80 -9.32 7.98
C PRO A 111 6.66 -9.83 7.08
N GLY A 112 5.46 -9.89 7.64
CA GLY A 112 4.29 -10.37 6.90
C GLY A 112 3.02 -10.46 7.73
N SER A 113 1.88 -10.62 7.07
CA SER A 113 0.58 -10.81 7.72
C SER A 113 0.11 -12.27 7.73
N GLY A 114 0.90 -13.19 7.19
CA GLY A 114 0.44 -14.56 6.87
C GLY A 114 -0.32 -14.64 5.55
N GLY A 115 -0.31 -13.55 4.77
CA GLY A 115 -0.68 -13.57 3.36
C GLY A 115 0.24 -14.47 2.53
N LYS A 116 -0.20 -14.77 1.31
CA LYS A 116 0.52 -15.65 0.35
C LYS A 116 2.01 -15.29 0.17
N ASP A 117 2.33 -14.00 0.10
CA ASP A 117 3.68 -13.54 -0.22
C ASP A 117 4.62 -13.77 0.96
N SER A 118 4.19 -13.39 2.15
CA SER A 118 4.97 -13.62 3.39
C SER A 118 5.10 -15.10 3.73
N PHE A 119 4.06 -15.90 3.45
CA PHE A 119 4.14 -17.34 3.60
C PHE A 119 5.20 -17.92 2.67
N TYR A 120 5.12 -17.62 1.37
CA TYR A 120 6.10 -18.07 0.37
C TYR A 120 7.52 -17.66 0.76
N ALA A 121 7.74 -16.38 1.14
CA ALA A 121 9.05 -15.88 1.54
C ALA A 121 9.64 -16.66 2.73
N ALA A 122 8.90 -16.78 3.83
CA ALA A 122 9.38 -17.47 5.01
C ALA A 122 9.59 -18.97 4.75
N HIS A 123 8.66 -19.60 4.05
CA HIS A 123 8.70 -21.02 3.74
C HIS A 123 9.86 -21.37 2.82
N VAL A 124 10.07 -20.65 1.72
CA VAL A 124 11.18 -20.93 0.79
C VAL A 124 12.54 -20.71 1.44
N LEU A 125 12.72 -19.65 2.24
CA LEU A 125 13.95 -19.40 3.00
C LEU A 125 14.28 -20.55 3.95
N ARG A 126 13.26 -21.08 4.65
CA ARG A 126 13.42 -22.21 5.55
C ARG A 126 13.70 -23.51 4.81
N THR A 127 12.86 -23.88 3.84
CA THR A 127 12.89 -25.24 3.27
C THR A 127 13.91 -25.42 2.17
N LYS A 128 14.17 -24.38 1.37
CA LYS A 128 15.11 -24.44 0.24
C LYS A 128 16.50 -23.96 0.65
N TYR A 129 16.58 -22.88 1.44
CA TYR A 129 17.85 -22.25 1.82
C TYR A 129 18.32 -22.58 3.24
N ASN A 130 17.56 -23.41 3.97
CA ASN A 130 17.88 -23.86 5.33
C ASN A 130 18.18 -22.70 6.30
N MET A 131 17.45 -21.60 6.15
CA MET A 131 17.49 -20.47 7.08
C MET A 131 16.54 -20.72 8.26
N HIS A 132 16.69 -19.94 9.33
CA HIS A 132 15.84 -19.90 10.51
C HIS A 132 15.14 -18.53 10.63
N PRO A 133 14.03 -18.30 9.89
CA PRO A 133 13.36 -17.02 9.89
C PRO A 133 12.63 -16.75 11.19
N LEU A 134 12.83 -15.56 11.78
CA LEU A 134 11.90 -14.97 12.73
C LEU A 134 10.82 -14.22 11.95
N THR A 135 9.56 -14.61 12.10
CA THR A 135 8.47 -13.90 11.43
C THR A 135 7.93 -12.77 12.30
N VAL A 136 7.48 -11.69 11.65
CA VAL A 136 6.99 -10.52 12.37
C VAL A 136 5.74 -9.96 11.68
N THR A 137 4.72 -9.63 12.47
CA THR A 137 3.44 -9.13 11.96
C THR A 137 3.05 -7.82 12.63
N TRP A 138 2.73 -6.82 11.80
CA TRP A 138 2.03 -5.62 12.23
C TRP A 138 0.55 -5.89 12.07
N ALA A 139 -0.22 -5.78 13.15
CA ALA A 139 -1.64 -6.11 13.11
C ALA A 139 -2.39 -5.19 12.12
N PRO A 140 -3.34 -5.72 11.34
CA PRO A 140 -4.28 -4.92 10.56
C PRO A 140 -5.16 -4.09 11.49
N HIS A 141 -5.87 -3.13 10.91
CA HIS A 141 -6.83 -2.33 11.65
C HIS A 141 -7.95 -3.22 12.22
N ILE A 142 -8.51 -4.08 11.36
CA ILE A 142 -9.54 -5.05 11.73
C ILE A 142 -9.32 -6.31 10.90
N TYR A 143 -9.03 -7.43 11.57
CA TYR A 143 -8.88 -8.71 10.89
C TYR A 143 -10.17 -9.16 10.19
N THR A 144 -10.03 -9.69 8.98
CA THR A 144 -11.03 -10.63 8.43
C THR A 144 -10.87 -11.99 9.09
N GLU A 145 -11.93 -12.80 9.11
CA GLU A 145 -11.85 -14.14 9.70
C GLU A 145 -10.89 -15.06 8.94
N TRP A 146 -10.91 -15.00 7.61
CA TRP A 146 -10.00 -15.78 6.76
C TRP A 146 -8.57 -15.26 6.83
N GLY A 147 -8.37 -13.95 6.96
CA GLY A 147 -7.05 -13.35 7.23
C GLY A 147 -6.44 -13.87 8.51
N TRP A 148 -7.22 -13.89 9.59
CA TRP A 148 -6.79 -14.46 10.87
C TRP A 148 -6.46 -15.95 10.77
N ARG A 149 -7.28 -16.75 10.06
CA ARG A 149 -6.97 -18.17 9.82
C ARG A 149 -5.69 -18.35 9.04
N ASN A 150 -5.45 -17.56 7.98
CA ASN A 150 -4.22 -17.63 7.20
C ASN A 150 -2.99 -17.24 8.03
N PHE A 151 -3.10 -16.23 8.88
CA PHE A 151 -2.07 -15.88 9.85
C PHE A 151 -1.74 -17.05 10.79
N GLN A 152 -2.75 -17.71 11.36
CA GLN A 152 -2.54 -18.89 12.22
C GLN A 152 -1.92 -20.06 11.44
N ARG A 153 -2.35 -20.31 10.20
CA ARG A 153 -1.75 -21.34 9.34
C ARG A 153 -0.28 -21.08 9.06
N TRP A 154 0.09 -19.82 8.82
CA TRP A 154 1.48 -19.45 8.62
C TRP A 154 2.34 -19.78 9.85
N ILE A 155 1.89 -19.42 11.06
CA ILE A 155 2.58 -19.79 12.31
C ILE A 155 2.68 -21.32 12.44
N HIS A 156 1.57 -22.03 12.24
CA HIS A 156 1.53 -23.48 12.39
C HIS A 156 2.20 -24.28 11.25
N ALA A 157 2.67 -23.60 10.20
CA ALA A 157 3.62 -24.16 9.24
C ALA A 157 5.06 -24.26 9.81
N GLY A 158 5.25 -23.87 11.07
CA GLY A 158 6.46 -24.08 11.85
C GLY A 158 7.18 -22.81 12.26
N PHE A 159 6.59 -21.63 12.06
CA PHE A 159 7.26 -20.34 12.27
C PHE A 159 6.93 -19.71 13.61
N ASP A 160 7.95 -19.22 14.31
CA ASP A 160 7.78 -18.29 15.42
C ASP A 160 7.40 -16.91 14.89
N ASN A 161 6.51 -16.22 15.61
CA ASN A 161 5.99 -14.91 15.21
C ASN A 161 5.95 -13.90 16.36
N PHE A 162 6.43 -12.68 16.09
CA PHE A 162 6.11 -11.51 16.89
C PHE A 162 4.97 -10.73 16.25
N LEU A 163 3.80 -10.73 16.90
CA LEU A 163 2.67 -9.90 16.54
C LEU A 163 2.70 -8.59 17.33
N CYS A 164 2.91 -7.47 16.64
CA CYS A 164 2.75 -6.14 17.20
C CYS A 164 1.33 -5.62 16.90
N THR A 165 0.50 -5.57 17.93
CA THR A 165 -0.80 -4.89 17.88
C THR A 165 -0.64 -3.51 18.51
N PRO A 166 -0.80 -2.39 17.76
CA PRO A 166 -0.73 -1.07 18.35
C PRO A 166 -1.85 -0.83 19.36
N ASP A 167 -1.70 0.21 20.18
CA ASP A 167 -2.84 0.76 20.94
C ASP A 167 -3.98 1.08 19.96
N GLY A 168 -5.11 0.37 20.13
CA GLY A 168 -6.25 0.47 19.23
C GLY A 168 -6.89 1.86 19.22
N ARG A 169 -6.76 2.65 20.29
CA ARG A 169 -7.25 4.05 20.31
C ARG A 169 -6.35 4.95 19.48
N VAL A 170 -5.04 4.80 19.64
CA VAL A 170 -4.04 5.55 18.87
C VAL A 170 -4.15 5.20 17.39
N HIS A 171 -4.18 3.91 17.05
CA HIS A 171 -4.30 3.46 15.67
C HIS A 171 -5.57 4.00 15.02
N ARG A 172 -6.70 3.92 15.73
CA ARG A 172 -7.98 4.47 15.30
C ARG A 172 -7.92 5.98 15.01
N LEU A 173 -7.36 6.75 15.94
CA LEU A 173 -7.23 8.20 15.77
C LEU A 173 -6.34 8.54 14.57
N LEU A 174 -5.20 7.86 14.42
CA LEU A 174 -4.30 8.07 13.28
C LEU A 174 -5.00 7.71 11.96
N THR A 175 -5.79 6.64 11.91
CA THR A 175 -6.60 6.28 10.72
C THR A 175 -7.65 7.35 10.43
N ARG A 176 -8.35 7.86 11.46
CA ARG A 176 -9.32 8.96 11.29
C ARG A 176 -8.64 10.20 10.72
N LEU A 177 -7.49 10.61 11.25
CA LEU A 177 -6.72 11.74 10.74
C LEU A 177 -6.25 11.50 9.30
N ALA A 178 -5.79 10.30 8.98
CA ALA A 178 -5.38 9.94 7.63
C ALA A 178 -6.54 10.02 6.61
N VAL A 179 -7.76 9.65 7.02
CA VAL A 179 -8.97 9.84 6.20
C VAL A 179 -9.28 11.32 6.02
N GLU A 180 -9.18 12.13 7.07
CA GLU A 180 -9.52 13.55 7.03
C GLU A 180 -8.53 14.38 6.22
N ASN A 181 -7.24 14.22 6.49
CA ASN A 181 -6.21 15.07 5.92
C ASN A 181 -5.80 14.60 4.52
N LEU A 182 -5.73 13.27 4.34
CA LEU A 182 -5.12 12.66 3.16
C LEU A 182 -6.11 11.86 2.32
N PHE A 183 -7.27 11.51 2.87
CA PHE A 183 -8.19 10.53 2.31
C PHE A 183 -7.46 9.23 1.96
N HIS A 184 -6.67 8.75 2.93
CA HIS A 184 -5.85 7.55 2.82
C HIS A 184 -5.94 6.74 4.13
N PRO A 185 -7.00 5.94 4.33
CA PRO A 185 -7.21 5.23 5.59
C PRO A 185 -6.08 4.25 5.94
N PHE A 186 -5.41 3.68 4.93
CA PHE A 186 -4.37 2.68 5.12
C PHE A 186 -2.99 3.23 5.54
N GLN A 187 -2.81 4.56 5.53
CA GLN A 187 -1.51 5.19 5.76
C GLN A 187 -0.86 4.79 7.11
N PRO A 188 -1.57 4.76 8.25
CA PRO A 188 -0.96 4.36 9.52
C PRO A 188 -0.49 2.90 9.52
N PHE A 189 -1.20 2.01 8.82
CA PHE A 189 -0.80 0.61 8.66
C PHE A 189 0.48 0.49 7.83
N ILE A 190 0.59 1.22 6.71
CA ILE A 190 1.81 1.25 5.89
C ILE A 190 3.01 1.71 6.72
N ILE A 191 2.84 2.75 7.55
CA ILE A 191 3.90 3.26 8.43
C ILE A 191 4.32 2.19 9.44
N GLY A 192 3.36 1.59 10.15
CA GLY A 192 3.65 0.54 11.12
C GLY A 192 4.37 -0.66 10.49
N GLN A 193 3.90 -1.12 9.34
CA GLN A 193 4.53 -2.22 8.59
C GLN A 193 5.99 -1.90 8.24
N LYS A 194 6.27 -0.70 7.73
CA LYS A 194 7.64 -0.29 7.33
C LYS A 194 8.57 -0.08 8.52
N ALA A 195 8.08 0.47 9.63
CA ALA A 195 8.88 0.79 10.80
C ALA A 195 9.20 -0.44 11.67
N MET A 196 8.29 -1.41 11.74
CA MET A 196 8.37 -2.52 12.67
C MET A 196 9.51 -3.50 12.36
N ALA A 197 9.69 -3.90 11.09
CA ALA A 197 10.66 -4.94 10.74
C ALA A 197 12.12 -4.53 11.07
N PRO A 198 12.59 -3.33 10.66
CA PRO A 198 13.94 -2.87 11.02
C PRO A 198 14.12 -2.69 12.53
N ARG A 199 13.07 -2.23 13.24
CA ARG A 199 13.11 -2.07 14.69
C ARG A 199 13.25 -3.41 15.42
N LEU A 200 12.53 -4.45 14.99
CA LEU A 200 12.66 -5.77 15.61
C LEU A 200 13.97 -6.46 15.21
N ALA A 201 14.48 -6.21 14.00
CA ALA A 201 15.83 -6.63 13.62
C ALA A 201 16.89 -6.05 14.56
N LEU A 202 16.78 -4.76 14.93
CA LEU A 202 17.65 -4.12 15.95
C LEU A 202 17.53 -4.80 17.31
N LEU A 203 16.31 -5.03 17.79
CA LEU A 203 16.03 -5.58 19.12
C LEU A 203 16.51 -7.03 19.26
N HIS A 204 16.39 -7.84 18.20
CA HIS A 204 16.76 -9.25 18.19
C HIS A 204 18.17 -9.52 17.66
N ASP A 205 18.90 -8.49 17.25
CA ASP A 205 20.26 -8.61 16.69
C ASP A 205 20.30 -9.52 15.44
N ILE A 206 19.33 -9.30 14.54
CA ILE A 206 19.20 -10.05 13.28
C ILE A 206 19.61 -9.12 12.12
N PRO A 207 20.78 -9.31 11.50
CA PRO A 207 21.32 -8.39 10.49
C PRO A 207 20.67 -8.53 9.11
N LEU A 208 19.85 -9.56 8.85
CA LEU A 208 19.27 -9.82 7.54
C LEU A 208 17.73 -9.79 7.59
N VAL A 209 17.12 -8.90 6.81
CA VAL A 209 15.66 -8.79 6.66
C VAL A 209 15.27 -9.01 5.21
N PHE A 210 14.26 -9.86 4.96
CA PHE A 210 13.70 -10.07 3.62
C PHE A 210 12.28 -9.55 3.50
N TYR A 211 12.04 -8.60 2.60
CA TYR A 211 10.72 -8.29 2.06
C TYR A 211 10.46 -9.13 0.80
N GLY A 212 9.20 -9.14 0.32
CA GLY A 212 8.81 -9.83 -0.91
C GLY A 212 9.28 -9.12 -2.18
N GLU A 213 8.34 -8.54 -2.91
CA GLU A 213 8.58 -7.87 -4.19
C GLU A 213 9.10 -6.44 -4.05
N ASN A 214 9.84 -6.00 -5.07
CA ASN A 214 10.30 -4.62 -5.22
C ASN A 214 9.15 -3.75 -5.76
N GLU A 215 8.99 -2.54 -5.22
CA GLU A 215 7.95 -1.58 -5.63
C GLU A 215 8.01 -1.20 -7.13
N ALA A 216 9.16 -1.36 -7.80
CA ALA A 216 9.32 -1.12 -9.24
C ALA A 216 8.45 -2.06 -10.10
N GLU A 217 8.15 -3.28 -9.64
CA GLU A 217 7.21 -4.19 -10.32
C GLU A 217 5.78 -3.61 -10.40
N TYR A 218 5.51 -2.58 -9.59
CA TYR A 218 4.25 -1.88 -9.48
C TYR A 218 4.28 -0.44 -10.03
N GLY A 219 5.38 -0.03 -10.67
CA GLY A 219 5.49 1.23 -11.40
C GLY A 219 6.27 2.33 -10.69
N ASN A 220 7.06 2.01 -9.67
CA ASN A 220 8.16 2.88 -9.25
C ASN A 220 9.28 2.94 -10.30
N PRO A 221 10.20 3.93 -10.22
CA PRO A 221 11.28 4.09 -11.19
C PRO A 221 12.09 2.82 -11.43
N GLN A 222 12.45 2.55 -12.68
CA GLN A 222 13.16 1.33 -13.09
C GLN A 222 14.52 1.15 -12.39
N VAL A 223 15.20 2.25 -12.05
CA VAL A 223 16.48 2.26 -11.33
C VAL A 223 16.40 1.56 -9.97
N ASP A 224 15.22 1.50 -9.34
CA ASP A 224 15.02 0.81 -8.07
C ASP A 224 15.24 -0.72 -8.19
N THR A 225 15.27 -1.28 -9.41
CA THR A 225 15.53 -2.71 -9.66
C THR A 225 17.01 -3.08 -9.72
N GLU A 226 17.93 -2.11 -9.77
CA GLU A 226 19.37 -2.37 -9.91
C GLU A 226 19.97 -2.96 -8.62
N SER A 227 19.36 -2.67 -7.47
CA SER A 227 19.80 -3.11 -6.15
C SER A 227 18.81 -4.10 -5.52
N ALA A 228 19.33 -5.14 -4.87
CA ALA A 228 18.54 -6.00 -4.00
C ALA A 228 18.12 -5.31 -2.70
N ARG A 229 18.86 -4.26 -2.30
CA ARG A 229 18.71 -3.57 -1.02
C ARG A 229 17.70 -2.43 -1.11
N ARG A 230 16.81 -2.36 -0.13
CA ARG A 230 15.89 -1.25 0.07
C ARG A 230 16.63 -0.04 0.66
N SER A 231 16.35 1.15 0.13
CA SER A 231 16.92 2.40 0.69
C SER A 231 16.44 2.63 2.13
N TYR A 232 17.38 3.03 3.00
CA TYR A 232 17.12 3.44 4.37
C TYR A 232 16.06 4.53 4.49
N ASP A 233 15.99 5.44 3.50
CA ASP A 233 15.04 6.57 3.49
C ASP A 233 13.57 6.16 3.64
N TYR A 234 13.22 4.92 3.29
CA TYR A 234 11.85 4.42 3.39
C TYR A 234 11.44 3.97 4.79
N PHE A 235 12.39 3.79 5.71
CA PHE A 235 12.13 3.20 7.03
C PHE A 235 13.00 3.77 8.17
N SER A 236 13.91 4.70 7.89
CA SER A 236 14.71 5.39 8.89
C SER A 236 14.65 6.91 8.76
N MET A 237 14.92 7.61 9.87
CA MET A 237 15.02 9.07 9.92
C MET A 237 15.81 9.48 11.16
N GLU A 238 16.72 10.44 11.00
CA GLU A 238 17.49 11.00 12.12
C GLU A 238 16.60 11.86 13.04
N ASP A 239 15.86 12.82 12.45
CA ASP A 239 15.02 13.76 13.20
C ASP A 239 13.54 13.35 13.15
N GLN A 240 13.09 12.64 14.19
CA GLN A 240 11.70 12.21 14.35
C GLN A 240 10.71 13.38 14.52
N SER A 241 11.15 14.63 14.74
CA SER A 241 10.25 15.79 14.81
C SER A 241 9.64 16.15 13.45
N GLN A 242 10.25 15.69 12.35
CA GLN A 242 9.77 15.88 10.98
C GLN A 242 8.73 14.85 10.55
N VAL A 243 8.31 13.96 11.46
CA VAL A 243 7.34 12.89 11.18
C VAL A 243 5.91 13.41 11.19
N TYR A 244 5.16 13.02 10.18
CA TYR A 244 3.71 13.20 10.06
C TYR A 244 3.00 11.84 10.01
N LEU A 245 2.01 11.66 10.89
CA LEU A 245 1.15 10.48 10.94
C LEU A 245 -0.28 10.93 10.64
N GLY A 246 -0.93 10.29 9.66
CA GLY A 246 -2.23 10.73 9.16
C GLY A 246 -2.24 12.17 8.63
N GLY A 247 -1.11 12.71 8.19
CA GLY A 247 -0.97 14.11 7.76
C GLY A 247 -0.83 15.12 8.90
N THR A 248 -0.73 14.67 10.15
CA THR A 248 -0.60 15.52 11.34
C THR A 248 0.80 15.36 11.94
N SER A 249 1.43 16.46 12.34
CA SER A 249 2.78 16.42 12.93
C SER A 249 2.78 15.73 14.29
N VAL A 250 3.89 15.12 14.66
CA VAL A 250 4.07 14.52 16.00
C VAL A 250 3.83 15.53 17.13
N SER A 251 4.19 16.82 16.94
CA SER A 251 3.89 17.87 17.92
C SER A 251 2.39 18.07 18.10
N ASP A 252 1.65 18.21 16.99
CA ASP A 252 0.20 18.44 17.04
C ASP A 252 -0.53 17.23 17.64
N LEU A 253 -0.09 16.01 17.35
CA LEU A 253 -0.63 14.79 17.96
C LEU A 253 -0.55 14.81 19.49
N LYS A 254 0.53 15.35 20.05
CA LYS A 254 0.71 15.49 21.49
C LYS A 254 -0.09 16.66 22.05
N GLU A 255 0.08 17.84 21.47
CA GLU A 255 -0.45 19.10 22.00
C GLU A 255 -1.97 19.24 21.85
N LYS A 256 -2.54 18.69 20.77
CA LYS A 256 -3.96 18.89 20.40
C LYS A 256 -4.81 17.64 20.53
N PHE A 257 -4.21 16.46 20.40
CA PHE A 257 -4.94 15.19 20.45
C PHE A 257 -4.63 14.34 21.69
N GLY A 258 -3.78 14.84 22.59
CA GLY A 258 -3.49 14.20 23.87
C GLY A 258 -2.71 12.88 23.76
N LEU A 259 -1.95 12.69 22.67
CA LEU A 259 -1.14 11.48 22.51
C LEU A 259 0.19 11.58 23.24
N GLU A 260 0.57 10.51 23.93
CA GLU A 260 1.88 10.37 24.58
C GLU A 260 2.97 9.91 23.60
N GLN A 261 4.23 10.24 23.88
CA GLN A 261 5.36 9.78 23.06
C GLN A 261 5.41 8.25 22.95
N SER A 262 5.14 7.53 24.04
CA SER A 262 5.16 6.06 24.07
C SER A 262 4.14 5.44 23.11
N ALA A 263 2.97 6.06 22.95
CA ALA A 263 1.92 5.66 22.02
C ALA A 263 2.32 5.83 20.55
N LEU A 264 3.19 6.79 20.26
CA LEU A 264 3.66 7.09 18.90
C LEU A 264 4.86 6.24 18.49
N ASN A 265 5.67 5.78 19.45
CA ASN A 265 6.90 5.01 19.21
C ASN A 265 6.78 3.85 18.19
N PRO A 266 5.68 3.07 18.13
CA PRO A 266 5.54 2.00 17.13
C PRO A 266 5.50 2.50 15.68
N TYR A 267 5.13 3.77 15.46
CA TYR A 267 4.99 4.39 14.15
C TYR A 267 6.21 5.22 13.75
N LEU A 268 7.16 5.41 14.67
CA LEU A 268 8.34 6.23 14.40
C LEU A 268 9.42 5.38 13.72
N PRO A 269 10.06 5.91 12.66
CA PRO A 269 11.13 5.22 11.96
C PRO A 269 12.34 4.98 12.87
N ALA A 270 13.12 3.94 12.55
CA ALA A 270 14.35 3.63 13.27
C ALA A 270 15.43 4.69 12.99
N ASN A 271 16.41 4.82 13.89
CA ASN A 271 17.57 5.68 13.64
C ASN A 271 18.51 4.98 12.64
N PRO A 272 18.93 5.63 11.54
CA PRO A 272 19.87 5.06 10.58
C PRO A 272 21.21 4.63 11.20
N ASP A 273 21.71 5.36 12.21
CA ASP A 273 22.98 5.05 12.86
C ASP A 273 22.92 3.73 13.63
N ASP A 274 21.79 3.46 14.29
CA ASP A 274 21.56 2.19 15.01
C ASP A 274 21.53 1.00 14.04
N LEU A 275 20.89 1.19 12.88
CA LEU A 275 20.82 0.17 11.83
C LEU A 275 22.20 -0.12 11.23
N ALA A 276 22.97 0.93 10.96
CA ALA A 276 24.33 0.82 10.45
C ALA A 276 25.27 0.14 11.46
N ALA A 277 25.17 0.50 12.74
CA ALA A 277 25.98 -0.07 13.82
C ALA A 277 25.80 -1.60 13.96
N LYS A 278 24.61 -2.11 13.61
CA LYS A 278 24.29 -3.55 13.63
C LYS A 278 24.37 -4.23 12.27
N ASN A 279 24.83 -3.53 11.23
CA ASN A 279 24.90 -4.02 9.85
C ASN A 279 23.57 -4.64 9.37
N ILE A 280 22.44 -3.96 9.62
CA ILE A 280 21.13 -4.47 9.22
C ILE A 280 20.90 -4.19 7.74
N GLU A 281 20.75 -5.25 6.95
CA GLU A 281 20.47 -5.19 5.53
C GLU A 281 19.03 -5.62 5.25
N VAL A 282 18.32 -4.80 4.48
CA VAL A 282 16.93 -5.06 4.06
C VAL A 282 16.92 -5.39 2.57
N HIS A 283 16.56 -6.62 2.23
CA HIS A 283 16.58 -7.16 0.87
C HIS A 283 15.18 -7.45 0.34
N TYR A 284 14.99 -7.32 -0.97
CA TYR A 284 13.82 -7.86 -1.67
C TYR A 284 14.11 -9.28 -2.14
N LEU A 285 13.35 -10.26 -1.67
CA LEU A 285 13.49 -11.64 -2.10
C LEU A 285 13.12 -11.82 -3.58
N GLY A 286 12.21 -10.99 -4.11
CA GLY A 286 11.85 -10.96 -5.53
C GLY A 286 12.95 -10.49 -6.48
N TYR A 287 14.04 -9.91 -5.96
CA TYR A 287 15.25 -9.66 -6.75
C TYR A 287 15.97 -10.97 -7.11
N TYR A 288 15.97 -11.91 -6.17
CA TYR A 288 16.70 -13.16 -6.27
C TYR A 288 15.89 -14.28 -6.90
N LEU A 289 14.60 -14.33 -6.57
CA LEU A 289 13.66 -15.35 -7.04
C LEU A 289 12.68 -14.70 -8.01
N LYS A 290 12.41 -15.37 -9.14
CA LYS A 290 11.42 -14.91 -10.11
C LYS A 290 10.04 -14.86 -9.46
N TRP A 291 9.67 -13.68 -8.95
CA TRP A 291 8.46 -13.53 -8.18
C TRP A 291 7.25 -13.52 -9.11
N HIS A 292 6.23 -14.30 -8.76
CA HIS A 292 4.96 -14.33 -9.45
C HIS A 292 3.83 -14.45 -8.42
N PRO A 293 3.00 -13.40 -8.21
CA PRO A 293 1.97 -13.37 -7.18
C PRO A 293 1.00 -14.56 -7.21
N GLN A 294 0.60 -15.01 -8.41
CA GLN A 294 -0.30 -16.15 -8.55
C GLN A 294 0.42 -17.47 -8.19
N SER A 295 1.70 -17.61 -8.54
CA SER A 295 2.50 -18.76 -8.10
C SER A 295 2.68 -18.78 -6.58
N ALA A 296 2.91 -17.62 -5.95
CA ALA A 296 2.99 -17.51 -4.48
C ALA A 296 1.66 -17.91 -3.82
N TYR A 297 0.52 -17.59 -4.44
CA TYR A 297 -0.79 -18.07 -4.00
C TYR A 297 -0.86 -19.61 -4.02
N TYR A 298 -0.60 -20.24 -5.17
CA TYR A 298 -0.66 -21.70 -5.27
C TYR A 298 0.32 -22.40 -4.34
N TYR A 299 1.55 -21.88 -4.22
CA TYR A 299 2.56 -22.38 -3.29
C TYR A 299 2.06 -22.35 -1.84
N SER A 300 1.43 -21.25 -1.43
CA SER A 300 0.93 -21.08 -0.06
C SER A 300 -0.29 -21.97 0.23
N VAL A 301 -1.12 -22.24 -0.78
CA VAL A 301 -2.21 -23.22 -0.68
C VAL A 301 -1.63 -24.62 -0.46
N GLU A 302 -0.65 -25.03 -1.28
CA GLU A 302 -0.05 -26.36 -1.25
C GLU A 302 0.72 -26.63 0.05
N HIS A 303 1.56 -25.70 0.48
CA HIS A 303 2.48 -25.92 1.60
C HIS A 303 1.95 -25.39 2.94
N GLY A 304 1.00 -24.46 2.93
CA GLY A 304 0.49 -23.79 4.12
C GLY A 304 -1.01 -23.92 4.35
N GLY A 305 -1.77 -24.46 3.38
CA GLY A 305 -3.23 -24.49 3.44
C GLY A 305 -3.87 -23.11 3.36
N PHE A 306 -3.22 -22.12 2.72
CA PHE A 306 -3.77 -20.78 2.54
C PHE A 306 -5.19 -20.82 1.96
N GLU A 307 -6.06 -19.96 2.48
CA GLU A 307 -7.46 -19.86 2.10
C GLU A 307 -7.73 -18.52 1.44
N ALA A 308 -8.22 -18.57 0.20
CA ALA A 308 -8.76 -17.37 -0.44
C ALA A 308 -10.02 -16.89 0.30
N SER A 309 -10.30 -15.60 0.24
CA SER A 309 -11.56 -15.02 0.72
C SER A 309 -12.75 -15.80 0.14
N PRO A 310 -13.84 -16.03 0.90
CA PRO A 310 -15.01 -16.75 0.38
C PRO A 310 -15.67 -16.00 -0.79
N GLU A 311 -15.48 -14.68 -0.85
CA GLU A 311 -15.99 -13.76 -1.86
C GLU A 311 -14.86 -12.93 -2.48
N ARG A 312 -15.14 -12.25 -3.59
CA ARG A 312 -14.21 -11.27 -4.18
C ARG A 312 -14.13 -10.02 -3.31
N THR A 313 -13.00 -9.34 -3.35
CA THR A 313 -12.89 -8.02 -2.72
C THR A 313 -13.62 -6.97 -3.56
N PRO A 314 -14.50 -6.12 -2.98
CA PRO A 314 -15.11 -5.01 -3.68
C PRO A 314 -14.07 -4.15 -4.41
N GLY A 315 -14.38 -3.71 -5.63
CA GLY A 315 -13.44 -2.98 -6.47
C GLY A 315 -12.56 -3.88 -7.34
N THR A 316 -12.61 -5.21 -7.19
CA THR A 316 -11.85 -6.17 -8.00
C THR A 316 -12.56 -7.53 -8.15
N TYR A 317 -11.96 -8.40 -8.97
CA TYR A 317 -12.33 -9.80 -9.15
C TYR A 317 -11.49 -10.76 -8.29
N SER A 318 -10.38 -10.28 -7.72
CA SER A 318 -9.47 -11.09 -6.91
C SER A 318 -10.08 -11.54 -5.58
N LYS A 319 -9.64 -12.71 -5.12
CA LYS A 319 -10.04 -13.34 -3.84
C LYS A 319 -8.86 -13.63 -2.92
N TYR A 320 -7.62 -13.36 -3.34
CA TYR A 320 -6.42 -13.80 -2.61
C TYR A 320 -5.41 -12.69 -2.31
N ASN A 321 -5.55 -11.52 -2.93
CA ASN A 321 -4.68 -10.36 -2.67
C ASN A 321 -5.22 -9.53 -1.51
N SER A 322 -4.35 -9.10 -0.57
CA SER A 322 -4.67 -8.21 0.57
C SER A 322 -6.05 -8.46 1.15
N ILE A 323 -6.23 -9.62 1.78
CA ILE A 323 -7.54 -10.08 2.27
C ILE A 323 -7.61 -10.11 3.79
N ASP A 324 -6.56 -9.70 4.49
CA ASP A 324 -6.42 -9.81 5.94
C ASP A 324 -6.99 -8.62 6.74
N ASP A 325 -7.10 -7.45 6.13
CA ASP A 325 -7.63 -6.23 6.76
C ASP A 325 -8.96 -5.81 6.12
N ARG A 326 -10.01 -5.58 6.93
CA ARG A 326 -11.29 -5.06 6.45
C ARG A 326 -11.19 -3.64 5.89
N ILE A 327 -10.24 -2.81 6.36
CA ILE A 327 -10.07 -1.42 5.90
C ILE A 327 -9.51 -1.35 4.47
N ASP A 328 -8.85 -2.40 4.00
CA ASP A 328 -8.20 -2.44 2.68
C ASP A 328 -9.18 -2.15 1.52
N ASP A 329 -10.45 -2.55 1.65
CA ASP A 329 -11.50 -2.21 0.69
C ASP A 329 -11.65 -0.68 0.50
N PHE A 330 -11.63 0.07 1.61
CA PHE A 330 -11.70 1.53 1.59
C PHE A 330 -10.41 2.16 1.09
N HIS A 331 -9.25 1.50 1.29
CA HIS A 331 -7.99 1.99 0.72
C HIS A 331 -8.11 2.14 -0.80
N TYR A 332 -8.56 1.12 -1.50
CA TYR A 332 -8.66 1.18 -2.96
C TYR A 332 -9.83 2.05 -3.45
N PHE A 333 -10.94 2.09 -2.71
CA PHE A 333 -12.01 3.04 -2.99
C PHE A 333 -11.47 4.48 -2.95
N THR A 334 -10.81 4.87 -1.86
CA THR A 334 -10.24 6.22 -1.71
C THR A 334 -9.15 6.53 -2.74
N THR A 335 -8.34 5.53 -3.13
CA THR A 335 -7.40 5.63 -4.26
C THR A 335 -8.11 6.00 -5.57
N ARG A 336 -9.25 5.36 -5.88
CA ARG A 336 -10.04 5.72 -7.07
C ARG A 336 -10.56 7.15 -7.02
N ILE A 337 -11.08 7.58 -5.88
CA ILE A 337 -11.59 8.96 -5.72
C ILE A 337 -10.49 9.98 -6.02
N LYS A 338 -9.29 9.76 -5.50
CA LYS A 338 -8.18 10.72 -5.66
C LYS A 338 -7.53 10.66 -7.04
N PHE A 339 -7.35 9.46 -7.59
CA PHE A 339 -6.43 9.20 -8.71
C PHE A 339 -7.13 8.63 -9.96
N GLY A 340 -8.44 8.41 -9.92
CA GLY A 340 -9.22 7.91 -11.05
C GLY A 340 -9.00 6.43 -11.38
N ILE A 341 -8.20 5.72 -10.57
CA ILE A 341 -7.90 4.29 -10.71
C ILE A 341 -8.12 3.58 -9.37
N GLY A 342 -8.82 2.44 -9.40
CA GLY A 342 -9.11 1.61 -8.24
C GLY A 342 -8.41 0.26 -8.28
N ARG A 343 -8.88 -0.68 -7.48
CA ARG A 343 -8.22 -1.97 -7.26
C ARG A 343 -8.13 -2.83 -8.51
N ALA A 344 -9.21 -2.96 -9.29
CA ALA A 344 -9.23 -3.75 -10.51
C ALA A 344 -8.18 -3.24 -11.49
N THR A 345 -7.95 -1.92 -11.54
CA THR A 345 -6.89 -1.35 -12.38
C THR A 345 -5.50 -1.83 -11.94
N TYR A 346 -5.20 -1.88 -10.63
CA TYR A 346 -3.93 -2.40 -10.12
C TYR A 346 -3.77 -3.90 -10.37
N ASP A 347 -4.76 -4.70 -9.97
CA ASP A 347 -4.74 -6.16 -10.09
C ASP A 347 -4.62 -6.59 -11.57
N ALA A 348 -5.49 -6.08 -12.45
CA ALA A 348 -5.45 -6.41 -13.88
C ALA A 348 -4.16 -5.94 -14.53
N SER A 349 -3.63 -4.77 -14.16
CA SER A 349 -2.35 -4.32 -14.71
C SER A 349 -1.20 -5.25 -14.35
N GLN A 350 -1.18 -5.81 -13.12
CA GLN A 350 -0.17 -6.77 -12.69
C GLN A 350 -0.32 -8.10 -13.45
N GLU A 351 -1.52 -8.65 -13.50
CA GLU A 351 -1.80 -9.93 -14.17
C GLU A 351 -1.51 -9.87 -15.68
N ILE A 352 -1.77 -8.73 -16.35
CA ILE A 352 -1.36 -8.53 -17.76
C ILE A 352 0.17 -8.59 -17.91
N ARG A 353 0.92 -7.96 -16.99
CA ARG A 353 2.40 -7.95 -17.04
C ARG A 353 2.98 -9.34 -16.87
N ASN A 354 2.34 -10.16 -16.02
CA ASN A 354 2.73 -11.55 -15.79
C ASN A 354 2.25 -12.51 -16.89
N GLY A 355 1.36 -12.07 -17.78
CA GLY A 355 0.78 -12.90 -18.84
C GLY A 355 -0.37 -13.80 -18.38
N ASP A 356 -0.94 -13.54 -17.20
CA ASP A 356 -2.07 -14.31 -16.65
C ASP A 356 -3.39 -14.01 -17.38
N ILE A 357 -3.55 -12.76 -17.86
CA ILE A 357 -4.71 -12.29 -18.62
C ILE A 357 -4.27 -11.40 -19.78
N THR A 358 -5.12 -11.23 -20.79
CA THR A 358 -4.88 -10.26 -21.86
C THR A 358 -5.28 -8.85 -21.46
N ARG A 359 -4.81 -7.85 -22.21
CA ARG A 359 -5.20 -6.46 -21.99
C ARG A 359 -6.71 -6.26 -22.17
N GLU A 360 -7.31 -6.91 -23.15
CA GLU A 360 -8.74 -6.84 -23.43
C GLU A 360 -9.57 -7.36 -22.25
N GLU A 361 -9.14 -8.47 -21.64
CA GLU A 361 -9.73 -9.01 -20.42
C GLU A 361 -9.58 -8.01 -19.27
N GLY A 362 -8.38 -7.45 -19.08
CA GLY A 362 -8.14 -6.43 -18.06
C GLY A 362 -9.02 -5.19 -18.21
N VAL A 363 -9.22 -4.69 -19.44
CA VAL A 363 -10.12 -3.56 -19.71
C VAL A 363 -11.56 -3.90 -19.32
N ALA A 364 -12.03 -5.10 -19.64
CA ALA A 364 -13.37 -5.55 -19.27
C ALA A 364 -13.54 -5.67 -17.74
N LEU A 365 -12.52 -6.17 -17.04
CA LEU A 365 -12.52 -6.30 -15.58
C LEU A 365 -12.53 -4.94 -14.88
N VAL A 366 -11.70 -3.99 -15.34
CA VAL A 366 -11.69 -2.61 -14.82
C VAL A 366 -13.05 -1.96 -15.00
N ARG A 367 -13.65 -2.04 -16.20
CA ARG A 367 -15.00 -1.51 -16.45
C ARG A 367 -16.04 -2.08 -15.50
N LYS A 368 -15.94 -3.37 -15.20
CA LYS A 368 -16.91 -4.08 -14.38
C LYS A 368 -16.80 -3.78 -12.89
N PHE A 369 -15.59 -3.66 -12.35
CA PHE A 369 -15.40 -3.70 -10.89
C PHE A 369 -14.86 -2.42 -10.27
N ASP A 370 -14.09 -1.61 -10.98
CA ASP A 370 -13.29 -0.54 -10.35
C ASP A 370 -14.16 0.54 -9.66
N HIS A 371 -15.41 0.69 -10.09
CA HIS A 371 -16.34 1.70 -9.61
C HIS A 371 -17.15 1.30 -8.36
N GLU A 372 -17.00 0.08 -7.87
CA GLU A 372 -17.79 -0.45 -6.77
C GLU A 372 -17.49 0.25 -5.45
N PHE A 373 -18.55 0.51 -4.68
CA PHE A 373 -18.44 0.96 -3.30
C PHE A 373 -18.29 -0.27 -2.37
N PRO A 374 -17.38 -0.22 -1.37
CA PRO A 374 -17.12 -1.34 -0.47
C PRO A 374 -18.16 -1.46 0.66
N GLU A 375 -19.36 -1.95 0.32
CA GLU A 375 -20.49 -2.01 1.28
C GLU A 375 -20.28 -3.02 2.42
N ARG A 376 -19.62 -4.16 2.16
CA ARG A 376 -19.60 -5.34 3.06
C ARG A 376 -19.10 -5.07 4.48
N PHE A 377 -18.25 -4.07 4.69
CA PHE A 377 -17.72 -3.69 6.01
C PHE A 377 -17.94 -2.21 6.34
N ALA A 378 -18.77 -1.49 5.57
CA ALA A 378 -18.89 -0.04 5.68
C ALA A 378 -19.32 0.42 7.08
N GLU A 379 -20.35 -0.20 7.68
CA GLU A 379 -20.83 0.16 9.02
C GLU A 379 -19.76 -0.07 10.10
N GLU A 380 -19.00 -1.16 10.00
CA GLU A 380 -17.91 -1.44 10.93
C GLU A 380 -16.77 -0.44 10.80
N ILE A 381 -16.44 -0.05 9.57
CA ILE A 381 -15.40 0.92 9.27
C ILE A 381 -15.82 2.32 9.73
N PHE A 382 -17.07 2.72 9.54
CA PHE A 382 -17.57 3.99 10.07
C PHE A 382 -17.55 4.02 11.60
N ARG A 383 -17.92 2.92 12.26
CA ARG A 383 -17.74 2.78 13.70
C ARG A 383 -16.27 2.83 14.12
N TYR A 384 -15.38 2.17 13.38
CA TYR A 384 -13.95 2.25 13.63
C TYR A 384 -13.43 3.67 13.47
N LEU A 385 -13.78 4.39 12.42
CA LEU A 385 -13.35 5.78 12.19
C LEU A 385 -14.00 6.82 13.13
N SER A 386 -14.94 6.40 13.98
CA SER A 386 -15.60 7.27 14.94
C SER A 386 -14.74 7.47 16.19
N ILE A 387 -14.71 8.71 16.68
CA ILE A 387 -13.91 9.14 17.84
C ILE A 387 -14.83 9.77 18.89
N PRO A 388 -15.72 8.99 19.53
CA PRO A 388 -16.68 9.51 20.50
C PRO A 388 -15.96 10.11 21.71
N GLU A 389 -16.52 11.16 22.30
CA GLU A 389 -15.94 11.89 23.44
C GLU A 389 -15.63 10.98 24.64
N ALA A 390 -16.49 9.99 24.91
CA ALA A 390 -16.26 9.01 25.98
C ALA A 390 -14.97 8.20 25.80
N GLU A 391 -14.53 7.98 24.54
CA GLU A 391 -13.29 7.27 24.24
C GLU A 391 -12.13 8.22 23.88
N PHE A 392 -12.41 9.44 23.44
CA PHE A 392 -11.43 10.38 22.91
C PHE A 392 -11.68 11.80 23.43
N PRO A 393 -11.64 12.06 24.75
CA PRO A 393 -12.13 13.31 25.33
C PRO A 393 -11.39 14.57 24.86
N GLU A 394 -10.11 14.44 24.48
CA GLU A 394 -9.32 15.52 23.91
C GLU A 394 -9.48 15.57 22.39
N ALA A 395 -9.17 14.46 21.71
CA ALA A 395 -9.20 14.39 20.26
C ALA A 395 -10.59 14.66 19.66
N SER A 396 -11.69 14.27 20.29
CA SER A 396 -13.05 14.49 19.76
C SER A 396 -13.39 15.98 19.63
N ARG A 397 -12.77 16.85 20.44
CA ARG A 397 -12.99 18.30 20.39
C ARG A 397 -12.40 18.96 19.14
N MET A 398 -11.52 18.25 18.45
CA MET A 398 -10.94 18.70 17.20
C MET A 398 -11.86 18.46 15.99
N PHE A 399 -13.08 17.94 16.18
CA PHE A 399 -14.02 17.60 15.12
C PHE A 399 -15.40 18.16 15.41
N GLU A 400 -15.99 18.90 14.47
CA GLU A 400 -17.39 19.32 14.56
C GLU A 400 -18.34 18.11 14.57
N GLN A 401 -17.97 17.04 13.85
CA GLN A 401 -18.67 15.76 13.84
C GLN A 401 -17.69 14.60 14.17
N PRO A 402 -17.55 14.23 15.45
CA PRO A 402 -16.64 13.14 15.87
C PRO A 402 -17.08 11.75 15.39
N ILE A 403 -18.39 11.55 15.21
CA ILE A 403 -18.95 10.29 14.74
C ILE A 403 -18.92 10.24 13.22
N MET A 404 -18.22 9.25 12.67
CA MET A 404 -18.22 8.98 11.25
C MET A 404 -19.50 8.22 10.89
N ASP A 405 -20.31 8.82 10.03
CA ASP A 405 -21.45 8.16 9.38
C ASP A 405 -21.27 8.20 7.86
N ARG A 406 -22.16 7.50 7.14
CA ARG A 406 -22.14 7.44 5.68
C ARG A 406 -22.18 8.84 5.05
N ALA A 407 -23.03 9.73 5.56
CA ALA A 407 -23.23 11.06 5.01
C ALA A 407 -21.99 11.95 5.17
N TYR A 408 -21.31 11.87 6.31
CA TYR A 408 -20.03 12.54 6.54
C TYR A 408 -18.95 12.01 5.61
N PHE A 409 -18.84 10.67 5.50
CA PHE A 409 -17.88 10.05 4.60
C PHE A 409 -18.12 10.45 3.13
N ASP A 410 -19.37 10.54 2.68
CA ASP A 410 -19.71 10.96 1.31
C ASP A 410 -19.35 12.42 1.05
N ARG A 411 -19.68 13.33 1.98
CA ARG A 411 -19.27 14.74 1.88
C ARG A 411 -17.75 14.88 1.82
N LEU A 412 -17.05 14.10 2.64
CA LEU A 412 -15.58 14.07 2.63
C LEU A 412 -15.06 13.54 1.29
N THR A 413 -15.61 12.43 0.80
CA THR A 413 -15.27 11.80 -0.48
C THR A 413 -15.29 12.83 -1.62
N ASP A 414 -16.35 13.62 -1.72
CA ASP A 414 -16.49 14.57 -2.82
C ASP A 414 -15.46 15.71 -2.77
N SER A 415 -15.01 16.10 -1.57
CA SER A 415 -13.93 17.08 -1.41
C SER A 415 -12.57 16.60 -1.94
N PHE A 416 -12.36 15.29 -2.07
CA PHE A 416 -11.12 14.67 -2.55
C PHE A 416 -11.14 14.32 -4.04
N ARG A 417 -12.18 14.70 -4.77
CA ARG A 417 -12.19 14.56 -6.23
C ARG A 417 -11.34 15.63 -6.88
N SER A 418 -10.52 15.22 -7.84
CA SER A 418 -9.79 16.15 -8.70
C SER A 418 -10.66 16.57 -9.90
N PRO A 419 -10.89 17.89 -10.14
CA PRO A 419 -11.72 18.38 -11.25
C PRO A 419 -11.30 17.90 -12.64
N HIS A 420 -10.00 17.67 -12.87
CA HIS A 420 -9.51 17.12 -14.14
C HIS A 420 -9.88 15.66 -14.36
N LEU A 421 -10.14 14.89 -13.31
CA LEU A 421 -10.52 13.47 -13.42
C LEU A 421 -12.03 13.24 -13.38
N TRP A 422 -12.74 14.07 -12.62
CA TRP A 422 -14.15 13.87 -12.31
C TRP A 422 -15.02 14.93 -12.95
N ASN A 423 -16.21 14.54 -13.39
CA ASN A 423 -17.30 15.45 -13.71
C ASN A 423 -18.54 15.12 -12.85
N TYR A 424 -19.41 16.10 -12.68
CA TYR A 424 -20.66 15.98 -11.96
C TYR A 424 -21.81 16.48 -12.83
N ALA A 425 -22.76 15.60 -13.13
CA ALA A 425 -23.95 15.90 -13.92
C ALA A 425 -25.15 15.12 -13.39
N ASP A 426 -26.33 15.74 -13.39
CA ASP A 426 -27.60 15.10 -13.01
C ASP A 426 -27.57 14.37 -11.65
N GLY A 427 -26.82 14.91 -10.69
CA GLY A 427 -26.69 14.31 -9.37
C GLY A 427 -25.64 13.19 -9.25
N GLN A 428 -24.89 12.91 -10.32
CA GLN A 428 -23.98 11.77 -10.41
C GLN A 428 -22.55 12.17 -10.72
N TRP A 429 -21.61 11.45 -10.11
CA TRP A 429 -20.17 11.56 -10.39
C TRP A 429 -19.75 10.56 -11.45
N ASP A 430 -19.00 11.01 -12.45
CA ASP A 430 -18.39 10.13 -13.46
C ASP A 430 -16.94 10.51 -13.74
N LEU A 431 -16.15 9.52 -14.16
CA LEU A 431 -14.79 9.76 -14.62
C LEU A 431 -14.82 10.35 -16.02
N ARG A 432 -14.03 11.40 -16.23
CA ARG A 432 -13.84 12.02 -17.55
C ARG A 432 -13.04 11.13 -18.49
N TYR A 433 -12.19 10.25 -17.94
CA TYR A 433 -11.27 9.40 -18.70
C TYR A 433 -11.42 7.95 -18.24
N LYS A 434 -11.64 7.05 -19.20
CA LYS A 434 -11.91 5.63 -18.93
C LYS A 434 -11.09 4.78 -19.88
N VAL A 435 -10.42 3.76 -19.34
CA VAL A 435 -9.53 2.90 -20.14
C VAL A 435 -10.26 2.15 -21.27
N TRP A 436 -11.56 1.86 -21.10
CA TRP A 436 -12.39 1.19 -22.11
C TRP A 436 -12.91 2.12 -23.22
N GLU A 437 -12.77 3.44 -23.06
CA GLU A 437 -13.05 4.45 -24.09
C GLU A 437 -11.76 4.92 -24.77
N TYR A 438 -10.60 4.48 -24.26
CA TYR A 438 -9.28 4.89 -24.74
C TYR A 438 -8.77 3.94 -25.82
N VAL A 439 -8.48 4.48 -27.00
CA VAL A 439 -7.68 3.79 -28.03
C VAL A 439 -6.20 4.05 -27.69
N PRO A 440 -5.34 3.03 -27.54
CA PRO A 440 -3.92 3.22 -27.26
C PRO A 440 -3.29 4.17 -28.29
N LEU A 441 -2.93 5.38 -27.87
CA LEU A 441 -2.25 6.34 -28.73
C LEU A 441 -0.79 5.90 -28.94
N SER A 442 -0.28 5.99 -30.17
CA SER A 442 1.16 6.24 -30.38
C SER A 442 1.52 7.55 -29.69
N GLY A 443 2.74 7.70 -29.14
CA GLY A 443 3.16 8.74 -28.17
C GLY A 443 3.08 10.22 -28.57
N GLU A 444 2.16 10.60 -29.44
CA GLU A 444 1.84 11.97 -29.82
C GLU A 444 1.27 12.79 -28.64
N TYR A 445 0.68 12.16 -27.61
CA TYR A 445 0.19 12.86 -26.42
C TYR A 445 1.29 13.29 -25.43
N LEU A 446 2.53 12.80 -25.61
CA LEU A 446 3.69 13.21 -24.79
C LEU A 446 4.37 14.49 -25.33
N LYS A 447 3.88 15.00 -26.46
CA LYS A 447 4.38 16.24 -27.07
C LYS A 447 3.47 17.41 -26.70
N VAL A 448 3.42 17.77 -25.41
CA VAL A 448 2.98 19.09 -24.96
C VAL A 448 3.90 19.58 -23.85
#